data_AF-A0A2T2P7P9-F1
#
_entry.id   AF-A0A2T2P7P9-F1
#
_cell.length_a   1.000
_cell.length_b   1.000
_cell.length_c   1.000
_cell.angle_alpha   90.00
_cell.angle_beta   90.00
_cell.angle_gamma   90.00
#
_symmetry.space_group_name_H-M   'P 1'
#
loop_
_entity.id
_entity.type
_entity.pdbx_description
1 polymer ?
#
loop_
_entity_poly.entity_id
_entity_poly.type
_entity_poly.pdbx_seq_one_letter_code
_entity_poly.pdbx_strand_id
1 'polypeptide(L)'
;MSPKITLADRMKQYEAPYDFTLPSSSPVILRLDGHGFSKFTSHFCRPFDTRIHDAMSQTSADLLTYFPQATVAYTQSDEITLVFPSGVQSFNDRVQKLGSLAASYCTVRFNAHLTAFLAASPEPRVKESAYQKLGTACFDARFFAVPSLEEALNCLLWRCRGDAMRNSVSAFARTMFGDGEMHGRSTKQLLEMMEREKGVKFEEAVPKWALEGSLVKRERFEHDGVNGKTGEVEKTWRTRVKIVDRGVRVFDDEGLRLVGDRFW
;
A
#
# COMPACT_ATOMS: atom_id res chain seq x y z
N MET A 1 -44.40 -34.65 -3.47
CA MET A 1 -43.04 -34.78 -4.02
C MET A 1 -42.33 -33.45 -3.82
N SER A 2 -41.27 -33.39 -3.01
CA SER A 2 -40.46 -32.17 -2.92
C SER A 2 -39.90 -31.85 -4.31
N PRO A 3 -39.91 -30.59 -4.76
CA PRO A 3 -39.42 -30.24 -6.09
C PRO A 3 -37.97 -30.70 -6.23
N LYS A 4 -37.68 -31.42 -7.32
CA LYS A 4 -36.31 -31.84 -7.64
C LYS A 4 -35.47 -30.57 -7.88
N ILE A 5 -34.62 -30.24 -6.92
CA ILE A 5 -33.63 -29.16 -7.05
C ILE A 5 -32.75 -29.46 -8.27
N THR A 6 -32.54 -28.48 -9.13
CA THR A 6 -31.71 -28.65 -10.33
C THR A 6 -30.24 -28.82 -9.96
N LEU A 7 -29.42 -29.37 -10.87
CA LEU A 7 -27.97 -29.44 -10.67
C LEU A 7 -27.37 -28.04 -10.41
N ALA A 8 -27.82 -27.03 -11.18
CA ALA A 8 -27.35 -25.65 -11.05
C ALA A 8 -27.66 -25.07 -9.67
N ASP A 9 -28.86 -25.31 -9.14
CA ASP A 9 -29.25 -24.82 -7.82
C ASP A 9 -28.47 -25.52 -6.71
N ARG A 10 -28.16 -26.81 -6.84
CA ARG A 10 -27.29 -27.53 -5.90
C ARG A 10 -25.88 -26.95 -5.87
N MET A 11 -25.29 -26.65 -7.03
CA MET A 11 -23.96 -26.03 -7.09
C MET A 11 -23.96 -24.64 -6.43
N LYS A 12 -24.97 -23.80 -6.72
CA LYS A 12 -25.14 -22.50 -6.07
C LYS A 12 -25.31 -22.61 -4.55
N GLN A 13 -26.04 -23.63 -4.07
CA GLN A 13 -26.17 -23.91 -2.64
C GLN A 13 -24.84 -24.30 -1.98
N TYR A 14 -23.92 -24.95 -2.70
CA TYR A 14 -22.58 -25.25 -2.19
C TYR A 14 -21.66 -24.02 -2.17
N GLU A 15 -21.79 -23.09 -3.11
CA GLU A 15 -20.99 -21.85 -3.14
C GLU A 15 -21.44 -20.83 -2.10
N ALA A 16 -22.75 -20.68 -1.88
CA ALA A 16 -23.34 -19.61 -1.07
C ALA A 16 -22.75 -19.47 0.37
N PRO A 17 -22.46 -20.54 1.13
CA PRO A 17 -21.90 -20.42 2.48
C PRO A 17 -20.51 -19.77 2.55
N TYR A 18 -19.80 -19.71 1.42
CA TYR A 18 -18.46 -19.12 1.34
C TYR A 18 -18.48 -17.68 0.81
N ASP A 19 -19.63 -17.17 0.37
CA ASP A 19 -19.77 -15.87 -0.25
C ASP A 19 -20.06 -14.76 0.77
N PHE A 20 -19.03 -14.38 1.53
CA PHE A 20 -19.12 -13.31 2.54
C PHE A 20 -19.19 -11.93 1.88
N THR A 21 -20.00 -11.05 2.45
CA THR A 21 -20.11 -9.64 2.04
C THR A 21 -19.68 -8.69 3.17
N LEU A 22 -19.06 -7.56 2.81
CA LEU A 22 -18.75 -6.49 3.75
C LEU A 22 -19.99 -5.63 4.04
N PRO A 23 -20.05 -4.94 5.19
CA PRO A 23 -21.06 -3.90 5.42
C PRO A 23 -20.88 -2.73 4.44
N SER A 24 -21.92 -2.38 3.70
CA SER A 24 -21.85 -1.38 2.60
C SER A 24 -21.71 0.08 3.04
N SER A 25 -21.86 0.38 4.35
CA SER A 25 -21.84 1.75 4.89
C SER A 25 -20.88 1.94 6.07
N SER A 26 -20.06 0.93 6.37
CA SER A 26 -19.03 1.02 7.42
C SER A 26 -17.66 1.32 6.81
N PRO A 27 -16.76 1.98 7.53
CA PRO A 27 -15.38 2.09 7.11
C PRO A 27 -14.77 0.71 6.87
N VAL A 28 -14.10 0.55 5.74
CA VAL A 28 -13.43 -0.69 5.33
C VAL A 28 -11.96 -0.41 5.06
N ILE A 29 -11.13 -1.36 5.44
CA ILE A 29 -9.70 -1.39 5.12
C ILE A 29 -9.45 -2.48 4.10
N LEU A 30 -8.70 -2.16 3.05
CA LEU A 30 -8.03 -3.13 2.19
C LEU A 30 -6.56 -3.14 2.55
N ARG A 31 -6.02 -4.30 2.89
CA ARG A 31 -4.59 -4.52 3.00
C ARG A 31 -4.11 -5.50 1.93
N LEU A 32 -3.06 -5.13 1.22
CA LEU A 32 -2.38 -5.94 0.23
C LEU A 32 -0.95 -6.19 0.73
N ASP A 33 -0.47 -7.43 0.70
CA ASP A 33 0.85 -7.80 1.22
C ASP A 33 1.59 -8.72 0.23
N GLY A 34 2.88 -8.47 0.05
CA GLY A 34 3.73 -9.19 -0.89
C GLY A 34 3.99 -10.65 -0.50
N HIS A 35 3.53 -11.60 -1.30
CA HIS A 35 3.74 -13.01 -1.03
C HIS A 35 5.21 -13.43 -1.23
N GLY A 36 5.88 -13.80 -0.14
CA GLY A 36 7.28 -14.24 -0.19
C GLY A 36 8.25 -13.11 -0.56
N PHE A 37 7.87 -11.85 -0.30
CA PHE A 37 8.60 -10.69 -0.81
C PHE A 37 10.04 -10.61 -0.31
N SER A 38 10.34 -11.06 0.92
CA SER A 38 11.73 -11.14 1.40
C SER A 38 12.65 -11.99 0.50
N LYS A 39 12.12 -13.07 -0.11
CA LYS A 39 12.87 -13.88 -1.09
C LYS A 39 12.97 -13.15 -2.42
N PHE A 40 11.87 -12.55 -2.87
CA PHE A 40 11.81 -11.75 -4.09
C PHE A 40 12.83 -10.58 -4.08
N THR A 41 12.81 -9.76 -3.03
CA THR A 41 13.66 -8.57 -2.89
C THR A 41 15.13 -8.89 -2.60
N SER A 42 15.46 -10.13 -2.22
CA SER A 42 16.85 -10.56 -1.98
C SER A 42 17.78 -10.46 -3.20
N HIS A 43 17.19 -10.31 -4.39
CA HIS A 43 17.89 -10.13 -5.67
C HIS A 43 18.20 -8.66 -6.00
N PHE A 44 17.63 -7.73 -5.23
CA PHE A 44 17.69 -6.28 -5.45
C PHE A 44 18.64 -5.61 -4.45
N CYS A 45 18.71 -4.27 -4.50
CA CYS A 45 19.57 -3.51 -3.60
C CYS A 45 19.10 -3.63 -2.14
N ARG A 46 20.07 -3.77 -1.24
CA ARG A 46 19.86 -3.82 0.21
C ARG A 46 20.41 -2.55 0.86
N PRO A 47 19.84 -2.12 2.00
CA PRO A 47 18.62 -2.66 2.63
C PRO A 47 17.34 -2.17 1.92
N PHE A 48 17.46 -1.16 1.06
CA PHE A 48 16.34 -0.58 0.34
C PHE A 48 16.68 -0.39 -1.14
N ASP A 49 15.69 -0.61 -2.01
CA ASP A 49 15.78 -0.36 -3.44
C ASP A 49 14.69 0.64 -3.83
N THR A 50 15.09 1.84 -4.25
CA THR A 50 14.16 2.92 -4.60
C THR A 50 13.20 2.52 -5.72
N ARG A 51 13.59 1.64 -6.63
CA ARG A 51 12.73 1.21 -7.74
C ARG A 51 11.57 0.35 -7.27
N ILE A 52 11.80 -0.46 -6.23
CA ILE A 52 10.73 -1.23 -5.57
C ILE A 52 9.79 -0.26 -4.85
N HIS A 53 10.35 0.71 -4.12
CA HIS A 53 9.56 1.76 -3.46
C HIS A 53 8.68 2.54 -4.44
N ASP A 54 9.26 3.00 -5.54
CA ASP A 54 8.55 3.75 -6.57
C ASP A 54 7.47 2.89 -7.23
N ALA A 55 7.75 1.60 -7.48
CA ALA A 55 6.76 0.66 -8.00
C ALA A 55 5.58 0.46 -7.04
N MET A 56 5.83 0.33 -5.74
CA MET A 56 4.78 0.23 -4.71
C MET A 56 3.95 1.51 -4.61
N SER A 57 4.62 2.66 -4.67
CA SER A 57 3.97 3.98 -4.61
C SER A 57 3.09 4.26 -5.83
N GLN A 58 3.55 3.93 -7.04
CA GLN A 58 2.74 4.05 -8.25
C GLN A 58 1.61 3.01 -8.30
N THR A 59 1.84 1.80 -7.82
CA THR A 59 0.79 0.78 -7.68
C THR A 59 -0.30 1.25 -6.72
N SER A 60 0.07 1.92 -5.62
CA SER A 60 -0.88 2.52 -4.68
C SER A 60 -1.71 3.63 -5.33
N ALA A 61 -1.11 4.45 -6.21
CA ALA A 61 -1.82 5.47 -6.97
C ALA A 61 -2.81 4.87 -7.98
N ASP A 62 -2.43 3.79 -8.66
CA ASP A 62 -3.31 3.04 -9.55
C ASP A 62 -4.47 2.39 -8.79
N LEU A 63 -4.21 1.82 -7.62
CA LEU A 63 -5.24 1.21 -6.77
C LEU A 63 -6.27 2.25 -6.30
N LEU A 64 -5.85 3.47 -5.96
CA LEU A 64 -6.80 4.56 -5.71
C LEU A 64 -7.63 4.89 -6.96
N THR A 65 -7.04 4.84 -8.14
CA THR A 65 -7.82 5.07 -9.37
C THR A 65 -8.82 3.95 -9.61
N TYR A 66 -8.42 2.69 -9.37
CA TYR A 66 -9.25 1.50 -9.50
C TYR A 66 -10.38 1.43 -8.47
N PHE A 67 -10.12 1.90 -7.24
CA PHE A 67 -11.08 1.98 -6.14
C PHE A 67 -11.43 3.45 -5.81
N PRO A 68 -12.36 4.08 -6.54
CA PRO A 68 -12.65 5.51 -6.38
C PRO A 68 -13.25 5.88 -5.01
N GLN A 69 -13.82 4.92 -4.28
CA GLN A 69 -14.34 5.09 -2.92
C GLN A 69 -13.24 5.14 -1.86
N ALA A 70 -12.04 4.62 -2.15
CA ALA A 70 -10.91 4.76 -1.24
C ALA A 70 -10.40 6.21 -1.27
N THR A 71 -10.13 6.78 -0.10
CA THR A 71 -9.74 8.20 0.07
C THR A 71 -8.25 8.40 0.24
N VAL A 72 -7.56 7.40 0.76
CA VAL A 72 -6.12 7.40 1.00
C VAL A 72 -5.57 5.99 0.85
N ALA A 73 -4.37 5.89 0.33
CA ALA A 73 -3.54 4.70 0.42
C ALA A 73 -2.26 5.03 1.19
N TYR A 74 -1.72 4.04 1.88
CA TYR A 74 -0.44 4.09 2.55
C TYR A 74 0.37 2.87 2.11
N THR A 75 1.64 3.06 1.78
CA THR A 75 2.53 1.94 1.45
C THR A 75 3.83 2.01 2.24
N GLN A 76 4.30 0.84 2.67
CA GLN A 76 5.62 0.67 3.24
C GLN A 76 6.11 -0.77 2.99
N SER A 77 7.40 -0.90 2.63
CA SER A 77 7.99 -2.18 2.21
C SER A 77 7.17 -2.81 1.08
N ASP A 78 6.50 -3.92 1.37
CA ASP A 78 5.71 -4.76 0.49
C ASP A 78 4.21 -4.73 0.82
N GLU A 79 3.79 -3.84 1.73
CA GLU A 79 2.41 -3.66 2.14
C GLU A 79 1.80 -2.39 1.50
N ILE A 80 0.54 -2.49 1.07
CA ILE A 80 -0.31 -1.36 0.70
C ILE A 80 -1.62 -1.43 1.48
N THR A 81 -1.97 -0.36 2.18
CA THR A 81 -3.23 -0.22 2.92
C THR A 81 -4.09 0.89 2.30
N LEU A 82 -5.33 0.59 1.91
CA LEU A 82 -6.33 1.57 1.45
C LEU A 82 -7.46 1.71 2.49
N VAL A 83 -7.96 2.93 2.65
CA VAL A 83 -9.10 3.24 3.51
C VAL A 83 -10.32 3.64 2.68
N PHE A 84 -11.44 2.98 2.95
CA PHE A 84 -12.75 3.25 2.38
C PHE A 84 -13.67 3.77 3.49
N PRO A 85 -13.85 5.09 3.66
CA PRO A 85 -14.51 5.66 4.84
C PRO A 85 -16.01 5.35 4.92
N SER A 86 -16.65 4.92 3.83
CA SER A 86 -18.09 4.66 3.78
C SER A 86 -18.42 3.36 3.05
N GLY A 87 -17.52 2.37 3.13
CA GLY A 87 -17.64 1.09 2.44
C GLY A 87 -17.05 1.10 1.03
N VAL A 88 -16.90 -0.10 0.46
CA VAL A 88 -16.28 -0.28 -0.87
C VAL A 88 -17.27 -0.02 -2.00
N GLN A 89 -18.54 -0.42 -1.81
CA GLN A 89 -19.66 -0.13 -2.72
C GLN A 89 -19.39 -0.56 -4.17
N SER A 90 -18.60 -1.62 -4.32
CA SER A 90 -18.22 -2.20 -5.60
C SER A 90 -18.38 -3.70 -5.54
N PHE A 91 -18.72 -4.32 -6.68
CA PHE A 91 -18.85 -5.78 -6.79
C PHE A 91 -19.81 -6.42 -5.77
N ASN A 92 -20.85 -5.69 -5.35
CA ASN A 92 -21.81 -6.07 -4.31
C ASN A 92 -21.13 -6.42 -2.97
N ASP A 93 -19.99 -5.79 -2.68
CA ASP A 93 -19.23 -5.95 -1.43
C ASP A 93 -18.78 -7.40 -1.13
N ARG A 94 -18.78 -8.27 -2.15
CA ARG A 94 -18.39 -9.68 -2.05
C ARG A 94 -16.89 -9.81 -1.81
N VAL A 95 -16.50 -10.27 -0.62
CA VAL A 95 -15.10 -10.32 -0.15
C VAL A 95 -14.21 -11.13 -1.09
N GLN A 96 -14.67 -12.28 -1.57
CA GLN A 96 -13.86 -13.11 -2.49
C GLN A 96 -13.55 -12.39 -3.80
N LYS A 97 -14.55 -11.72 -4.37
CA LYS A 97 -14.41 -10.98 -5.64
C LYS A 97 -13.55 -9.74 -5.45
N LEU A 98 -13.78 -9.00 -4.37
CA LEU A 98 -12.97 -7.84 -3.99
C LEU A 98 -11.51 -8.22 -3.77
N GLY A 99 -11.24 -9.22 -2.93
CA GLY A 99 -9.89 -9.67 -2.62
C GLY A 99 -9.13 -10.17 -3.84
N SER A 100 -9.73 -11.07 -4.63
CA SER A 100 -9.08 -11.63 -5.82
C SER A 100 -8.76 -10.57 -6.87
N LEU A 101 -9.68 -9.64 -7.15
CA LEU A 101 -9.45 -8.56 -8.11
C LEU A 101 -8.43 -7.54 -7.60
N ALA A 102 -8.48 -7.17 -6.31
CA ALA A 102 -7.52 -6.25 -5.72
C ALA A 102 -6.08 -6.82 -5.77
N ALA A 103 -5.90 -8.07 -5.35
CA ALA A 103 -4.62 -8.77 -5.40
C ALA A 103 -4.11 -8.89 -6.84
N SER A 104 -4.96 -9.33 -7.77
CA SER A 104 -4.62 -9.48 -9.18
C SER A 104 -4.19 -8.14 -9.81
N TYR A 105 -4.97 -7.08 -9.56
CA TYR A 105 -4.66 -5.75 -10.06
C TYR A 105 -3.35 -5.22 -9.48
N CYS A 106 -3.15 -5.34 -8.16
CA CYS A 106 -1.90 -4.97 -7.48
C CYS A 106 -0.69 -5.70 -8.11
N THR A 107 -0.78 -7.01 -8.27
CA THR A 107 0.25 -7.85 -8.92
C THR A 107 0.61 -7.36 -10.31
N VAL A 108 -0.39 -7.12 -11.17
CA VAL A 108 -0.14 -6.70 -12.56
C VAL A 108 0.53 -5.33 -12.59
N ARG A 109 0.04 -4.36 -11.81
CA ARG A 109 0.57 -2.99 -11.78
C ARG A 109 1.96 -2.93 -11.17
N PHE A 110 2.19 -3.61 -10.06
CA PHE A 110 3.51 -3.65 -9.41
C PHE A 110 4.58 -4.21 -10.34
N ASN A 111 4.33 -5.36 -10.97
CA ASN A 111 5.32 -5.97 -11.87
C ASN A 111 5.60 -5.08 -13.09
N ALA A 112 4.58 -4.44 -13.66
CA ALA A 112 4.73 -3.50 -14.77
C ALA A 112 5.59 -2.29 -14.37
N HIS A 113 5.28 -1.67 -13.22
CA HIS A 113 6.04 -0.53 -12.72
C HIS A 113 7.47 -0.89 -12.38
N LEU A 114 7.71 -2.02 -11.71
CA LEU A 114 9.06 -2.44 -11.35
C LEU A 114 9.93 -2.67 -12.60
N THR A 115 9.35 -3.28 -13.64
CA THR A 115 10.04 -3.47 -14.93
C THR A 115 10.39 -2.13 -15.56
N ALA A 116 9.45 -1.17 -15.57
CA ALA A 116 9.69 0.16 -16.10
C ALA A 116 10.76 0.93 -15.30
N PHE A 117 10.72 0.89 -13.96
CA PHE A 117 11.68 1.58 -13.11
C PHE A 117 13.09 0.99 -13.18
N LEU A 118 13.24 -0.32 -13.35
CA LEU A 118 14.55 -0.93 -13.60
C LEU A 118 15.12 -0.52 -14.95
N ALA A 119 14.28 -0.42 -15.98
CA ALA A 119 14.72 0.04 -17.30
C ALA A 119 15.10 1.53 -17.30
N ALA A 120 14.34 2.36 -16.60
CA ALA A 120 14.57 3.81 -16.50
C ALA A 120 15.76 4.16 -15.58
N SER A 121 15.96 3.39 -14.50
CA SER A 121 16.99 3.60 -13.48
C SER A 121 17.85 2.33 -13.32
N PRO A 122 18.75 2.03 -14.26
CA PRO A 122 19.53 0.79 -14.24
C PRO A 122 20.57 0.74 -13.10
N GLU A 123 20.97 1.90 -12.58
CA GLU A 123 21.91 2.02 -11.48
C GLU A 123 21.19 2.36 -10.15
N PRO A 124 21.65 1.82 -9.00
CA PRO A 124 22.72 0.83 -8.87
C PRO A 124 22.32 -0.53 -9.45
N ARG A 125 23.29 -1.24 -10.04
CA ARG A 125 23.04 -2.57 -10.63
C ARG A 125 22.46 -3.56 -9.61
N VAL A 126 21.42 -4.26 -10.03
CA VAL A 126 20.86 -5.41 -9.31
C VAL A 126 21.56 -6.70 -9.73
N LYS A 127 21.31 -7.81 -9.02
CA LYS A 127 21.82 -9.12 -9.44
C LYS A 127 21.16 -9.53 -10.76
N GLU A 128 21.85 -10.27 -11.61
CA GLU A 128 21.26 -10.82 -12.85
C GLU A 128 19.99 -11.65 -12.59
N SER A 129 19.96 -12.35 -11.45
CA SER A 129 18.78 -13.09 -11.00
C SER A 129 17.55 -12.21 -10.72
N ALA A 130 17.69 -10.90 -10.53
CA ALA A 130 16.57 -9.98 -10.37
C ALA A 130 15.73 -9.88 -11.66
N TYR A 131 16.38 -9.85 -12.83
CA TYR A 131 15.69 -9.80 -14.12
C TYR A 131 14.84 -11.06 -14.36
N GLN A 132 15.29 -12.21 -13.85
CA GLN A 132 14.53 -13.46 -13.90
C GLN A 132 13.31 -13.47 -12.95
N LYS A 133 13.24 -12.54 -11.99
CA LYS A 133 12.10 -12.39 -11.08
C LYS A 133 11.05 -11.39 -11.57
N LEU A 134 11.33 -10.63 -12.62
CA LEU A 134 10.34 -9.69 -13.15
C LEU A 134 9.09 -10.42 -13.61
N GLY A 135 7.92 -9.90 -13.23
CA GLY A 135 6.64 -10.54 -13.51
C GLY A 135 6.21 -11.61 -12.52
N THR A 136 7.05 -11.97 -11.53
CA THR A 136 6.74 -13.08 -10.60
C THR A 136 6.26 -12.62 -9.22
N ALA A 137 6.19 -11.32 -8.95
CA ALA A 137 5.71 -10.83 -7.66
C ALA A 137 4.19 -11.04 -7.54
N CYS A 138 3.74 -11.58 -6.41
CA CYS A 138 2.33 -11.83 -6.11
C CYS A 138 1.93 -11.15 -4.81
N PHE A 139 0.65 -10.79 -4.68
CA PHE A 139 0.11 -10.18 -3.47
C PHE A 139 -1.08 -10.98 -2.93
N ASP A 140 -1.24 -11.00 -1.60
CA ASP A 140 -2.52 -11.34 -0.99
C ASP A 140 -3.37 -10.07 -0.80
N ALA A 141 -4.67 -10.23 -0.54
CA ALA A 141 -5.57 -9.12 -0.26
C ALA A 141 -6.50 -9.49 0.90
N ARG A 142 -6.71 -8.54 1.82
CA ARG A 142 -7.57 -8.70 2.99
C ARG A 142 -8.46 -7.48 3.10
N PHE A 143 -9.76 -7.71 2.99
CA PHE A 143 -10.77 -6.70 3.30
C PHE A 143 -11.36 -6.97 4.68
N PHE A 144 -11.50 -5.92 5.49
CA PHE A 144 -12.18 -6.00 6.77
C PHE A 144 -12.80 -4.65 7.13
N ALA A 145 -13.96 -4.69 7.77
CA ALA A 145 -14.62 -3.50 8.27
C ALA A 145 -14.08 -3.11 9.66
N VAL A 146 -14.06 -1.82 9.92
CA VAL A 146 -13.77 -1.23 11.23
C VAL A 146 -14.97 -0.37 11.65
N PRO A 147 -15.23 -0.21 12.97
CA PRO A 147 -16.50 0.33 13.43
C PRO A 147 -16.66 1.84 13.16
N SER A 148 -15.57 2.57 12.94
CA SER A 148 -15.60 4.02 12.77
C SER A 148 -14.40 4.56 12.00
N LEU A 149 -14.45 5.84 11.62
CA LEU A 149 -13.37 6.50 10.89
C LEU A 149 -12.13 6.67 11.77
N GLU A 150 -12.33 6.84 13.07
CA GLU A 150 -11.31 6.84 14.12
C GLU A 150 -10.55 5.50 14.13
N GLU A 151 -11.25 4.37 14.05
CA GLU A 151 -10.60 3.05 13.97
C GLU A 151 -9.88 2.83 12.63
N ALA A 152 -10.38 3.42 11.54
CA ALA A 152 -9.66 3.42 10.28
C ALA A 152 -8.34 4.22 10.37
N LEU A 153 -8.35 5.37 11.05
CA LEU A 153 -7.15 6.16 11.34
C LEU A 153 -6.20 5.41 12.28
N ASN A 154 -6.71 4.77 13.34
CA ASN A 154 -5.93 3.93 14.24
C ASN A 154 -5.25 2.78 13.49
N CYS A 155 -5.93 2.18 12.52
CA CYS A 155 -5.34 1.17 11.65
C CYS A 155 -4.13 1.73 10.87
N LEU A 156 -4.27 2.89 10.23
CA LEU A 156 -3.15 3.55 9.54
C LEU A 156 -2.02 3.93 10.51
N LEU A 157 -2.33 4.47 11.69
CA LEU A 157 -1.35 4.80 12.72
C LEU A 157 -0.55 3.57 13.17
N TRP A 158 -1.23 2.44 13.37
CA TRP A 158 -0.60 1.18 13.72
C TRP A 158 0.36 0.69 12.62
N ARG A 159 -0.03 0.84 11.34
CA ARG A 159 0.86 0.54 10.20
C ARG A 159 2.07 1.48 10.15
N CYS A 160 1.85 2.80 10.28
CA CYS A 160 2.89 3.82 10.18
C CYS A 160 3.91 3.76 11.32
N ARG A 161 3.46 3.62 12.58
CA ARG A 161 4.33 3.71 13.75
C ARG A 161 4.81 2.38 14.29
N GLY A 162 3.98 1.34 14.17
CA GLY A 162 4.27 0.03 14.72
C GLY A 162 5.16 -0.78 13.80
N ASP A 163 4.58 -1.27 12.70
CA ASP A 163 5.26 -2.25 11.85
C ASP A 163 6.27 -1.63 10.89
N ALA A 164 5.95 -0.48 10.27
CA ALA A 164 6.84 0.15 9.30
C ALA A 164 8.22 0.51 9.88
N MET A 165 8.23 1.27 10.98
CA MET A 165 9.47 1.69 11.66
C MET A 165 10.26 0.48 12.16
N ARG A 166 9.59 -0.50 12.77
CA ARG A 166 10.24 -1.72 13.28
C ARG A 166 10.92 -2.51 12.15
N ASN A 167 10.22 -2.71 11.04
CA ASN A 167 10.73 -3.46 9.89
C ASN A 167 11.89 -2.73 9.22
N SER A 168 11.78 -1.41 9.06
CA SER A 168 12.81 -0.60 8.42
C SER A 168 14.10 -0.52 9.23
N VAL A 169 14.00 -0.25 10.53
CA VAL A 169 15.16 -0.26 11.45
C VAL A 169 15.82 -1.63 11.46
N SER A 170 15.03 -2.70 11.53
CA SER A 170 15.57 -4.07 11.51
C SER A 170 16.28 -4.38 10.18
N ALA A 171 15.71 -3.98 9.04
CA ALA A 171 16.32 -4.19 7.73
C ALA A 171 17.66 -3.45 7.58
N PHE A 172 17.72 -2.20 8.05
CA PHE A 172 18.93 -1.40 8.01
C PHE A 172 20.00 -1.90 8.99
N ALA A 173 19.63 -2.24 10.22
CA ALA A 173 20.55 -2.77 11.23
C ALA A 173 21.23 -4.08 10.77
N ARG A 174 20.53 -4.95 10.03
CA ARG A 174 21.11 -6.19 9.44
C ARG A 174 22.25 -5.94 8.44
N THR A 175 22.42 -4.71 7.96
CA THR A 175 23.58 -4.35 7.12
C THR A 175 24.85 -4.11 7.93
N MET A 176 24.72 -3.94 9.25
CA MET A 176 25.80 -3.57 10.17
C MET A 176 26.09 -4.61 11.26
N PHE A 177 25.09 -5.44 11.59
CA PHE A 177 25.14 -6.41 12.68
C PHE A 177 24.69 -7.79 12.19
N GLY A 178 25.24 -8.83 12.79
CA GLY A 178 24.80 -10.22 12.59
C GLY A 178 23.53 -10.55 13.38
N ASP A 179 22.85 -11.63 12.99
CA ASP A 179 21.58 -12.05 13.60
C ASP A 179 21.68 -12.29 15.12
N GLY A 180 22.82 -12.79 15.60
CA GLY A 180 23.06 -13.02 17.02
C GLY A 180 23.14 -11.73 17.85
N GLU A 181 23.68 -10.65 17.27
CA GLU A 181 23.80 -9.34 17.94
C GLU A 181 22.44 -8.65 18.06
N MET A 182 21.57 -8.86 17.05
CA MET A 182 20.23 -8.29 16.98
C MET A 182 19.18 -9.10 17.75
N HIS A 183 19.48 -10.34 18.14
CA HIS A 183 18.51 -11.22 18.77
C HIS A 183 17.96 -10.63 20.08
N GLY A 184 16.63 -10.60 20.22
CA GLY A 184 15.94 -10.08 21.41
C GLY A 184 16.03 -8.56 21.58
N ARG A 185 16.60 -7.81 20.63
CA ARG A 185 16.72 -6.35 20.71
C ARG A 185 15.44 -5.65 20.28
N SER A 186 15.05 -4.62 21.03
CA SER A 186 13.98 -3.71 20.62
C SER A 186 14.45 -2.74 19.55
N THR A 187 13.52 -2.11 18.82
CA THR A 187 13.82 -1.05 17.84
C THR A 187 14.67 0.06 18.45
N LYS A 188 14.37 0.49 19.68
CA LYS A 188 15.14 1.51 20.40
C LYS A 188 16.58 1.06 20.67
N GLN A 189 16.77 -0.18 21.11
CA GLN A 189 18.10 -0.72 21.35
C GLN A 189 18.92 -0.82 20.05
N LEU A 190 18.30 -1.20 18.93
CA LEU A 190 18.99 -1.23 17.64
C LEU A 190 19.42 0.18 17.19
N LEU A 191 18.58 1.20 17.37
CA LEU A 191 18.93 2.60 17.08
C LEU A 191 20.12 3.06 17.93
N GLU A 192 20.09 2.81 19.24
CA GLU A 192 21.19 3.14 20.16
C GLU A 192 22.49 2.39 19.79
N MET A 193 22.39 1.13 19.39
CA MET A 193 23.54 0.34 18.93
C MET A 193 24.15 0.91 17.64
N MET A 194 23.34 1.29 16.65
CA MET A 194 23.82 1.90 15.40
C MET A 194 24.55 3.22 15.67
N GLU A 195 23.98 4.07 16.52
CA GLU A 195 24.59 5.36 16.84
C GLU A 195 25.88 5.19 17.65
N ARG A 196 25.86 4.38 18.70
CA ARG A 196 27.01 4.21 19.61
C ARG A 196 28.16 3.44 18.98
N GLU A 197 27.88 2.36 18.25
CA GLU A 197 28.91 1.40 17.81
C GLU A 197 29.36 1.64 16.38
N LYS A 198 28.50 2.23 15.55
CA LYS A 198 28.80 2.50 14.13
C LYS A 198 28.83 4.00 13.81
N GLY A 199 28.42 4.87 14.74
CA GLY A 199 28.32 6.31 14.49
C GLY A 199 27.21 6.68 13.50
N VAL A 200 26.23 5.80 13.28
CA VAL A 200 25.17 6.00 12.28
C VAL A 200 23.85 6.33 12.96
N LYS A 201 23.31 7.51 12.66
CA LYS A 201 21.94 7.88 12.98
C LYS A 201 21.01 7.45 11.86
N PHE A 202 20.09 6.54 12.17
CA PHE A 202 19.21 5.92 11.18
C PHE A 202 18.41 6.96 10.39
N GLU A 203 17.85 7.96 11.07
CA GLU A 203 17.02 9.02 10.51
C GLU A 203 17.76 9.91 9.51
N GLU A 204 19.09 9.99 9.62
CA GLU A 204 19.95 10.76 8.72
C GLU A 204 20.51 9.89 7.58
N ALA A 205 20.51 8.57 7.75
CA ALA A 205 21.17 7.62 6.86
C ALA A 205 20.24 6.96 5.82
N VAL A 206 18.93 7.14 5.95
CA VAL A 206 17.93 6.50 5.07
C VAL A 206 16.95 7.52 4.50
N PRO A 207 16.37 7.25 3.32
CA PRO A 207 15.37 8.16 2.75
C PRO A 207 14.10 8.22 3.60
N LYS A 208 13.35 9.32 3.49
CA LYS A 208 12.14 9.56 4.31
C LYS A 208 11.10 8.43 4.20
N TRP A 209 10.90 7.88 3.01
CA TRP A 209 9.98 6.75 2.82
C TRP A 209 10.43 5.48 3.54
N ALA A 210 11.73 5.30 3.78
CA ALA A 210 12.20 4.18 4.59
C ALA A 210 11.86 4.42 6.07
N LEU A 211 11.82 5.67 6.54
CA LEU A 211 11.42 6.00 7.90
C LEU A 211 9.91 5.86 8.12
N GLU A 212 9.12 6.35 7.18
CA GLU A 212 7.71 6.62 7.42
C GLU A 212 6.74 5.99 6.42
N GLY A 213 7.24 5.32 5.38
CA GLY A 213 6.43 4.94 4.22
C GLY A 213 5.97 6.15 3.40
N SER A 214 4.97 5.94 2.56
CA SER A 214 4.41 7.00 1.72
C SER A 214 2.89 6.99 1.74
N LEU A 215 2.31 8.17 1.92
CA LEU A 215 0.89 8.42 1.76
C LEU A 215 0.59 8.79 0.31
N VAL A 216 -0.49 8.23 -0.21
CA VAL A 216 -1.00 8.48 -1.54
C VAL A 216 -2.44 8.94 -1.44
N LYS A 217 -2.76 10.09 -2.03
CA LYS A 217 -4.09 10.69 -1.93
C LYS A 217 -4.35 11.61 -3.11
N ARG A 218 -5.62 11.78 -3.48
CA ARG A 218 -6.00 12.70 -4.56
C ARG A 218 -5.89 14.14 -4.07
N GLU A 219 -5.45 15.05 -4.93
CA GLU A 219 -5.52 16.49 -4.67
C GLU A 219 -6.22 17.19 -5.84
N ARG A 220 -6.85 18.33 -5.54
CA ARG A 220 -7.38 19.23 -6.55
C ARG A 220 -6.38 20.35 -6.79
N PHE A 221 -6.15 20.66 -8.06
CA PHE A 221 -5.30 21.77 -8.44
C PHE A 221 -6.00 22.61 -9.51
N GLU A 222 -5.69 23.90 -9.49
CA GLU A 222 -6.18 24.86 -10.47
C GLU A 222 -5.38 24.71 -11.77
N HIS A 223 -6.08 24.76 -12.90
CA HIS A 223 -5.50 24.64 -14.22
C HIS A 223 -6.24 25.53 -15.22
N ASP A 224 -5.45 26.20 -16.07
CA ASP A 224 -5.93 27.05 -17.15
C ASP A 224 -6.46 26.16 -18.29
N GLY A 225 -7.78 26.10 -18.42
CA GLY A 225 -8.46 25.34 -19.48
C GLY A 225 -8.99 26.28 -20.56
N VAL A 226 -8.90 25.86 -21.82
CA VAL A 226 -9.51 26.62 -22.93
C VAL A 226 -10.96 26.19 -23.11
N ASN A 227 -11.89 27.14 -23.04
CA ASN A 227 -13.30 26.89 -23.31
C ASN A 227 -13.51 26.66 -24.82
N GLY A 228 -13.92 25.46 -25.20
CA GLY A 228 -14.09 25.08 -26.61
C GLY A 228 -15.18 25.86 -27.38
N LYS A 229 -16.03 26.63 -26.69
CA LYS A 229 -17.07 27.47 -27.33
C LYS A 229 -16.65 28.93 -27.49
N THR A 230 -15.88 29.48 -26.55
CA THR A 230 -15.49 30.90 -26.55
C THR A 230 -14.03 31.11 -26.95
N GLY A 231 -13.19 30.07 -26.86
CA GLY A 231 -11.74 30.17 -27.06
C GLY A 231 -10.99 30.83 -25.90
N GLU A 232 -11.69 31.23 -24.84
CA GLU A 232 -11.11 31.92 -23.69
C GLU A 232 -10.46 30.93 -22.72
N VAL A 233 -9.41 31.41 -22.03
CA VAL A 233 -8.75 30.68 -20.96
C VAL A 233 -9.51 30.92 -19.66
N GLU A 234 -10.04 29.85 -19.07
CA GLU A 234 -10.78 29.87 -17.82
C GLU A 234 -10.09 29.00 -16.76
N LYS A 235 -10.20 29.42 -15.49
CA LYS A 235 -9.73 28.60 -14.36
C LYS A 235 -10.65 27.39 -14.19
N THR A 236 -10.08 26.20 -14.34
CA THR A 236 -10.77 24.93 -14.10
C THR A 236 -10.09 24.12 -13.02
N TRP A 237 -10.84 23.26 -12.34
CA TRP A 237 -10.29 22.32 -11.38
C TRP A 237 -9.99 20.99 -12.05
N ARG A 238 -8.81 20.44 -11.76
CA ARG A 238 -8.39 19.10 -12.14
C ARG A 238 -8.01 18.30 -10.92
N THR A 239 -8.05 16.98 -11.05
CA THR A 239 -7.64 16.04 -10.00
C THR A 239 -6.41 15.31 -10.46
N ARG A 240 -5.45 15.14 -9.55
CA ARG A 240 -4.32 14.22 -9.71
C ARG A 240 -4.14 13.41 -8.42
N VAL A 241 -3.41 12.31 -8.53
CA VAL A 241 -2.92 11.59 -7.35
C VAL A 241 -1.59 12.21 -6.92
N LYS A 242 -1.45 12.48 -5.63
CA LYS A 242 -0.24 12.97 -4.98
C LYS A 242 0.34 11.87 -4.10
N ILE A 243 1.65 11.70 -4.16
CA ILE A 243 2.43 10.80 -3.31
C ILE A 243 3.31 11.66 -2.42
N VAL A 244 3.34 11.39 -1.12
CA VAL A 244 4.16 12.11 -0.14
C VAL A 244 4.83 11.10 0.79
N ASP A 245 6.17 11.15 0.86
CA ASP A 245 6.99 10.27 1.72
C ASP A 245 6.91 10.70 3.19
N ARG A 246 5.78 10.37 3.82
CA ARG A 246 5.50 10.52 5.24
C ARG A 246 4.42 9.53 5.66
N GLY A 247 4.32 9.32 6.97
CA GLY A 247 3.28 8.51 7.59
C GLY A 247 2.36 9.36 8.45
N VAL A 248 1.36 8.71 9.03
CA VAL A 248 0.54 9.29 10.10
C VAL A 248 1.25 9.07 11.44
N ARG A 249 1.47 10.14 12.21
CA ARG A 249 2.28 10.10 13.45
C ARG A 249 1.46 10.27 14.72
N VAL A 250 0.33 10.96 14.63
CA VAL A 250 -0.55 11.26 15.77
C VAL A 250 -2.00 11.05 15.37
N PHE A 251 -2.84 10.80 16.36
CA PHE A 251 -4.27 10.80 16.18
C PHE A 251 -4.77 12.24 16.38
N ASP A 252 -5.26 12.86 15.32
CA ASP A 252 -5.76 14.23 15.32
C ASP A 252 -6.80 14.46 14.18
N ASP A 253 -7.39 15.66 14.16
CA ASP A 253 -8.38 16.06 13.16
C ASP A 253 -7.82 16.14 11.73
N GLU A 254 -6.50 16.37 11.58
CA GLU A 254 -5.84 16.29 10.27
C GLU A 254 -5.83 14.84 9.77
N GLY A 255 -5.50 13.88 10.64
CA GLY A 255 -5.57 12.46 10.37
C GLY A 255 -6.99 12.00 10.02
N LEU A 256 -8.02 12.48 10.74
CA LEU A 256 -9.41 12.15 10.43
C LEU A 256 -9.84 12.69 9.06
N ARG A 257 -9.45 13.92 8.71
CA ARG A 257 -9.66 14.46 7.35
C ARG A 257 -8.87 13.69 6.31
N LEU A 258 -7.65 13.27 6.62
CA LEU A 258 -6.83 12.44 5.71
C LEU A 258 -7.54 11.13 5.36
N VAL A 259 -8.21 10.47 6.31
CA VAL A 259 -8.96 9.24 6.02
C VAL A 259 -10.38 9.49 5.50
N GLY A 260 -11.04 10.58 5.90
CA GLY A 260 -12.43 10.87 5.55
C GLY A 260 -12.62 11.62 4.24
N ASP A 261 -11.79 12.63 3.97
CA ASP A 261 -11.99 13.53 2.85
C ASP A 261 -11.51 12.90 1.54
N ARG A 262 -12.19 13.19 0.44
CA ARG A 262 -11.82 12.65 -0.88
C ARG A 262 -10.49 13.21 -1.40
N PHE A 263 -10.16 14.44 -1.01
CA PHE A 263 -9.00 15.17 -1.50
C PHE A 263 -8.14 15.64 -0.33
N TRP A 264 -6.83 15.80 -0.57
CA TRP A 264 -5.95 16.57 0.30
C TRP A 264 -6.36 18.04 0.28
#